data_AF-A0A1I6ANT9-F1
#
_entry.id   AF-A0A1I6ANT9-F1
#
_cell.length_a   1.000
_cell.length_b   1.000
_cell.length_c   1.000
_cell.angle_alpha   90.00
_cell.angle_beta   90.00
_cell.angle_gamma   90.00
#
_symmetry.space_group_name_H-M   'P 1'
#
loop_
_entity.id
_entity.type
_entity.pdbx_description
1 polymer ?
#
loop_
_entity_poly.entity_id
_entity_poly.type
_entity_poly.pdbx_seq_one_letter_code
_entity_poly.pdbx_strand_id
1 'polypeptide(L)'
;MATQKEIAQHLDMSERNCRDVLKTLGIDWNEATLDEIRVAYIRDLREKAAGRGGSQAELLAAARIEESTVKAANGRLAYHEKLGTLVPTADAAFALNDWASFANREYQAGVEKLTQEIETKLKVSIDRGMVDRIAGTTISRIGGYADKLGQRIAGGSQALQSAQAGTDS
;
A
#
# COMPACT_ATOMS: atom_id res chain seq x y z
N MET A 1 49.50 -5.99 33.43
CA MET A 1 48.14 -5.96 32.86
C MET A 1 47.28 -5.14 33.79
N ALA A 2 46.43 -4.25 33.26
CA ALA A 2 45.57 -3.42 34.08
C ALA A 2 44.40 -4.24 34.61
N THR A 3 44.06 -4.07 35.88
CA THR A 3 42.89 -4.71 36.48
C THR A 3 41.61 -4.09 35.93
N GLN A 4 40.50 -4.82 35.96
CA GLN A 4 39.19 -4.32 35.54
C GLN A 4 38.78 -3.04 36.28
N LYS A 5 39.17 -2.93 37.56
CA LYS A 5 38.96 -1.73 38.39
C LYS A 5 39.76 -0.53 37.88
N GLU A 6 41.02 -0.72 37.52
CA GLU A 6 41.87 0.34 36.94
C GLU A 6 41.32 0.79 35.58
N ILE A 7 40.87 -0.15 34.74
CA ILE A 7 40.23 0.19 33.46
C ILE A 7 38.95 0.99 33.68
N ALA A 8 38.08 0.57 34.59
CA ALA A 8 36.84 1.26 34.90
C ALA A 8 37.08 2.70 35.41
N GLN A 9 38.09 2.89 36.27
CA GLN A 9 38.51 4.21 36.73
C GLN A 9 39.00 5.10 35.58
N HIS A 10 39.80 4.54 34.67
CA HIS A 10 40.33 5.29 33.53
C HIS A 10 39.27 5.66 32.48
N LEU A 11 38.21 4.86 32.38
CA LEU A 11 37.08 5.14 31.50
C LEU A 11 35.96 5.93 32.19
N ASP A 12 36.19 6.38 33.44
CA ASP A 12 35.26 7.13 34.28
C ASP A 12 33.88 6.46 34.40
N MET A 13 33.87 5.17 34.73
CA MET A 13 32.64 4.39 34.86
C MET A 13 32.72 3.32 35.95
N SER A 14 31.56 2.74 36.30
CA SER A 14 31.52 1.60 37.22
C SER A 14 32.13 0.34 36.60
N GLU A 15 32.67 -0.56 37.42
CA GLU A 15 33.22 -1.85 36.96
C GLU A 15 32.17 -2.70 36.21
N ARG A 16 30.89 -2.59 36.61
CA ARG A 16 29.78 -3.23 35.92
C ARG A 16 29.61 -2.69 34.51
N ASN A 17 29.58 -1.36 34.35
CA ASN A 17 29.48 -0.72 33.04
C ASN A 17 30.70 -1.05 32.18
N CYS A 18 31.90 -1.04 32.78
CA CYS A 18 33.15 -1.41 32.11
C CYS A 18 33.09 -2.83 31.54
N ARG A 19 32.56 -3.80 32.30
CA ARG A 19 32.35 -5.17 31.80
C ARG A 19 31.43 -5.22 30.58
N ASP A 20 30.32 -4.50 30.64
CA ASP A 20 29.30 -4.52 29.59
C ASP A 20 29.82 -3.82 28.32
N VAL A 21 30.59 -2.74 28.47
CA VAL A 21 31.29 -2.04 27.38
C VAL A 21 32.35 -2.93 26.74
N LEU A 22 33.24 -3.55 27.53
CA LEU A 22 34.28 -4.43 27.01
C LEU A 22 33.68 -5.63 26.25
N LYS A 23 32.59 -6.19 26.76
CA LYS A 23 31.82 -7.24 26.06
C LYS A 23 31.24 -6.74 24.74
N THR A 24 30.69 -5.53 24.71
CA THR A 24 30.12 -4.91 23.50
C THR A 24 31.20 -4.62 22.45
N LEU A 25 32.39 -4.22 22.90
CA LEU A 25 33.54 -3.97 22.04
C LEU A 25 34.28 -5.24 21.62
N GLY A 26 33.93 -6.40 22.19
CA GLY A 26 34.58 -7.68 21.91
C GLY A 26 36.03 -7.76 22.41
N ILE A 27 36.37 -7.05 23.49
CA ILE A 27 37.74 -6.94 24.01
C ILE A 27 37.90 -7.84 25.25
N ASP A 28 38.89 -8.74 25.21
CA ASP A 28 39.40 -9.40 26.42
C ASP A 28 40.44 -8.50 27.11
N TRP A 29 40.11 -8.03 28.31
CA TRP A 29 40.97 -7.12 29.07
C TRP A 29 42.19 -7.81 29.70
N ASN A 30 42.23 -9.15 29.74
CA ASN A 30 43.41 -9.88 30.21
C ASN A 30 44.52 -9.88 29.16
N GLU A 31 44.15 -9.75 27.89
CA GLU A 31 45.08 -9.78 26.75
C GLU A 31 45.37 -8.36 26.23
N ALA A 32 44.39 -7.46 26.29
CA ALA A 32 44.53 -6.10 25.82
C ALA A 32 45.26 -5.18 26.80
N THR A 33 46.06 -4.27 26.27
CA THR A 33 46.66 -3.17 27.02
C THR A 33 45.64 -2.09 27.33
N LEU A 34 45.90 -1.32 28.39
CA LEU A 34 45.03 -0.22 28.80
C LEU A 34 44.86 0.84 27.69
N ASP A 35 45.90 1.08 26.90
CA ASP A 35 45.84 2.04 25.79
C ASP A 35 44.99 1.52 24.62
N GLU A 36 45.07 0.23 24.28
CA GLU A 36 44.20 -0.38 23.27
C GLU A 36 42.71 -0.28 23.66
N ILE A 37 42.41 -0.53 24.94
CA ILE A 37 41.06 -0.40 25.49
C ILE A 37 40.57 1.05 25.40
N ARG A 38 41.40 2.04 25.77
CA ARG A 38 41.05 3.46 25.67
C ARG A 38 40.80 3.89 24.23
N VAL A 39 41.68 3.50 23.31
CA VAL A 39 41.55 3.85 21.89
C VAL A 39 40.26 3.25 21.32
N ALA A 40 39.96 1.98 21.61
CA ALA A 40 38.74 1.34 21.17
C ALA A 40 37.48 2.02 21.73
N TYR A 41 37.48 2.35 23.03
CA TYR A 41 36.37 3.05 23.66
C TYR A 41 36.15 4.46 23.08
N ILE A 42 37.22 5.24 22.89
CA ILE A 42 37.13 6.58 22.28
C ILE A 42 36.61 6.48 20.84
N ARG A 43 37.02 5.45 20.09
CA ARG A 43 36.53 5.21 18.73
C ARG A 43 35.03 4.90 18.72
N ASP A 44 34.57 4.02 19.60
CA ASP A 44 33.15 3.71 19.77
C ASP A 44 32.32 4.95 20.14
N LEU A 45 32.80 5.77 21.08
CA LEU A 45 32.15 7.03 21.42
C LEU A 45 32.11 8.01 20.25
N ARG A 46 33.16 8.09 19.43
CA ARG A 46 33.20 8.93 18.22
C ARG A 46 32.20 8.45 17.17
N GLU A 47 32.09 7.15 16.94
CA GLU A 47 31.11 6.59 16.01
C GLU A 47 29.67 6.85 16.51
N LYS A 48 29.41 6.65 17.81
CA LYS A 48 28.11 6.98 18.44
C LYS A 48 27.77 8.45 18.30
N ALA A 49 28.71 9.35 18.62
CA ALA A 49 28.52 10.80 18.49
C ALA A 49 28.36 11.24 17.03
N ALA A 50 28.97 10.53 16.08
CA ALA A 50 28.77 10.75 14.65
C ALA A 50 27.46 10.15 14.10
N GLY A 51 26.62 9.55 14.96
CA GLY A 51 25.37 8.91 14.57
C GLY A 51 25.55 7.59 13.82
N ARG A 52 26.74 7.00 13.88
CA ARG A 52 27.09 5.71 13.25
C ARG A 52 27.21 4.55 14.24
N GLY A 53 27.18 4.84 15.55
CA GLY A 53 27.35 3.85 16.59
C GLY A 53 26.03 3.27 17.11
N GLY A 54 25.64 2.12 16.57
CA GLY A 54 24.69 1.20 17.22
C GLY A 54 23.38 0.96 16.46
N SER A 55 22.69 -0.11 16.87
CA SER A 55 21.43 -0.61 16.29
C SER A 55 20.33 0.46 16.17
N GLN A 56 20.32 1.49 17.03
CA GLN A 56 19.37 2.60 16.92
C GLN A 56 19.58 3.48 15.68
N ALA A 57 20.82 3.71 15.24
CA ALA A 57 21.09 4.52 14.06
C ALA A 57 20.61 3.81 12.78
N GLU A 58 20.81 2.50 12.73
CA GLU A 58 20.33 1.64 11.66
C GLU A 58 18.79 1.57 11.62
N LEU A 59 18.14 1.39 12.79
CA LEU A 59 16.68 1.42 12.90
C LEU A 59 16.10 2.78 12.47
N LEU A 60 16.75 3.89 12.83
CA LEU A 60 16.31 5.22 12.43
C LEU A 60 16.49 5.46 10.93
N ALA A 61 17.59 4.97 10.35
CA ALA A 61 17.80 5.03 8.91
C ALA A 61 16.74 4.21 8.16
N ALA A 62 16.45 2.99 8.62
CA ALA A 62 15.40 2.14 8.06
C ALA A 62 14.03 2.83 8.13
N ALA A 63 13.65 3.39 9.28
CA ALA A 63 12.39 4.12 9.44
C ALA A 63 12.29 5.33 8.50
N ARG A 64 13.38 6.08 8.29
CA ARG A 64 13.41 7.21 7.35
C ARG A 64 13.29 6.76 5.89
N ILE A 65 13.91 5.64 5.52
CA ILE A 65 13.78 5.07 4.18
C ILE A 65 12.33 4.65 3.93
N GLU A 66 11.70 4.00 4.90
CA GLU A 66 10.30 3.60 4.82
C GLU A 66 9.38 4.82 4.68
N GLU A 67 9.54 5.84 5.55
CA GLU A 67 8.77 7.08 5.49
C GLU A 67 8.92 7.79 4.14
N SER A 68 10.15 7.90 3.63
CA SER A 68 10.44 8.50 2.33
C SER A 68 9.76 7.74 1.19
N THR A 69 9.78 6.40 1.26
CA THR A 69 9.16 5.53 0.26
C THR A 69 7.65 5.69 0.24
N VAL A 70 7.00 5.67 1.41
CA VAL A 70 5.55 5.89 1.56
C VAL A 70 5.17 7.28 1.06
N LYS A 71 5.95 8.31 1.43
CA LYS A 71 5.73 9.68 0.99
C LYS A 71 5.84 9.83 -0.53
N ALA A 72 6.83 9.18 -1.16
CA ALA A 72 6.98 9.17 -2.61
C ALA A 72 5.81 8.46 -3.30
N ALA A 73 5.35 7.32 -2.76
CA ALA A 73 4.20 6.59 -3.27
C ALA A 73 2.91 7.43 -3.22
N ASN A 74 2.62 8.05 -2.08
CA ASN A 74 1.48 8.94 -1.91
C ASN A 74 1.58 10.18 -2.82
N GLY A 75 2.78 10.74 -2.99
CA GLY A 75 3.04 11.83 -3.91
C GLY A 75 2.72 11.48 -5.36
N ARG A 76 3.04 10.25 -5.81
CA ARG A 76 2.67 9.75 -7.14
C ARG A 76 1.15 9.64 -7.30
N LEU A 77 0.44 9.09 -6.32
CA LEU A 77 -1.02 8.99 -6.37
C LEU A 77 -1.67 10.38 -6.48
N ALA A 78 -1.25 11.33 -5.64
CA ALA A 78 -1.76 12.70 -5.68
C ALA A 78 -1.43 13.42 -7.00
N TYR A 79 -0.26 13.14 -7.60
CA TYR A 79 0.09 13.67 -8.91
C TYR A 79 -0.84 13.14 -10.01
N HIS A 80 -1.09 11.83 -10.02
CA HIS A 80 -1.97 11.18 -11.00
C HIS A 80 -3.45 11.55 -10.82
N GLU A 81 -3.89 11.79 -9.59
CA GLU A 81 -5.21 12.37 -9.28
C GLU A 81 -5.34 13.79 -9.87
N LYS A 82 -4.34 14.66 -9.67
CA LYS A 82 -4.33 16.02 -10.26
C LYS A 82 -4.30 16.03 -11.79
N LEU A 83 -3.67 15.03 -12.40
CA LEU A 83 -3.70 14.83 -13.85
C LEU A 83 -5.04 14.30 -14.36
N GLY A 84 -5.97 13.92 -13.47
CA GLY A 84 -7.26 13.33 -13.85
C GLY A 84 -7.14 11.90 -14.39
N THR A 85 -5.99 11.24 -14.18
CA THR A 85 -5.74 9.86 -14.66
C THR A 85 -6.22 8.80 -13.67
N LEU A 86 -6.59 9.21 -12.46
CA LEU A 86 -7.20 8.35 -11.43
C LEU A 86 -8.58 8.88 -11.09
N VAL A 87 -9.49 7.95 -10.83
CA VAL A 87 -10.82 8.25 -10.29
C VAL A 87 -10.99 7.50 -8.97
N PRO A 88 -11.53 8.12 -7.92
CA PRO A 88 -11.89 7.41 -6.71
C PRO A 88 -12.89 6.28 -7.00
N THR A 89 -12.67 5.12 -6.39
CA THR A 89 -13.51 3.93 -6.62
C THR A 89 -14.98 4.18 -6.27
N ALA A 90 -15.25 4.93 -5.19
CA ALA A 90 -16.61 5.28 -4.78
C ALA A 90 -17.33 6.13 -5.86
N ASP A 91 -16.63 7.11 -6.43
CA ASP A 91 -17.19 8.00 -7.44
C ASP A 91 -17.46 7.25 -8.75
N ALA A 92 -16.53 6.37 -9.17
CA ALA A 92 -16.75 5.52 -10.33
C ALA A 92 -17.92 4.55 -10.13
N ALA A 93 -18.03 3.92 -8.96
CA ALA A 93 -19.13 3.02 -8.64
C ALA A 93 -20.47 3.75 -8.64
N PHE A 94 -20.52 4.95 -8.05
CA PHE A 94 -21.70 5.80 -8.08
C PHE A 94 -22.10 6.17 -9.52
N ALA A 95 -21.16 6.71 -10.31
CA ALA A 95 -21.43 7.15 -11.67
C ALA A 95 -21.92 6.02 -12.57
N LEU A 96 -21.30 4.83 -12.46
CA LEU A 96 -21.70 3.66 -13.24
C LEU A 96 -23.08 3.13 -12.83
N ASN A 97 -23.39 3.11 -11.53
CA ASN A 97 -24.69 2.67 -11.05
C ASN A 97 -25.81 3.64 -11.46
N ASP A 98 -25.59 4.94 -11.28
CA ASP A 98 -26.56 5.97 -11.66
C ASP A 98 -26.84 5.93 -13.16
N TRP A 99 -25.78 5.89 -13.98
CA TRP A 99 -25.90 5.79 -15.44
C TRP A 99 -26.62 4.52 -15.88
N ALA A 100 -26.26 3.35 -15.33
CA ALA A 100 -26.91 2.09 -15.67
C ALA A 100 -28.40 2.08 -15.27
N SER A 101 -28.72 2.63 -14.09
CA SER A 101 -30.09 2.76 -13.61
C SER A 101 -30.91 3.70 -14.50
N PHE A 102 -30.34 4.83 -14.91
CA PHE A 102 -30.96 5.75 -15.85
C PHE A 102 -31.21 5.09 -17.21
N ALA A 103 -30.21 4.44 -17.78
CA ALA A 103 -30.32 3.76 -19.07
C ALA A 103 -31.41 2.67 -19.06
N ASN A 104 -31.51 1.89 -17.98
CA ASN A 104 -32.56 0.87 -17.82
C ASN A 104 -33.96 1.48 -17.83
N ARG A 105 -34.16 2.59 -17.09
CA ARG A 105 -35.46 3.29 -17.05
C ARG A 105 -35.84 3.86 -18.43
N GLU A 106 -34.91 4.54 -19.09
CA GLU A 106 -35.17 5.16 -20.40
C GLU A 106 -35.45 4.09 -21.48
N TYR A 107 -34.74 2.97 -21.44
CA TYR A 107 -34.99 1.86 -22.36
C TYR A 107 -36.40 1.27 -22.16
N GLN A 108 -36.79 0.97 -20.93
CA GLN A 108 -38.12 0.45 -20.62
C GLN A 108 -39.21 1.44 -21.04
N ALA A 109 -39.03 2.73 -20.73
CA ALA A 109 -39.96 3.77 -21.13
C ALA A 109 -40.09 3.89 -22.65
N GLY A 110 -38.99 3.73 -23.39
CA GLY A 110 -39.00 3.71 -24.86
C GLY A 110 -39.80 2.54 -25.44
N VAL A 111 -39.59 1.33 -24.90
CA VAL A 111 -40.33 0.13 -25.30
C VAL A 111 -41.83 0.25 -24.98
N GLU A 112 -42.16 0.81 -23.81
CA GLU A 112 -43.53 1.05 -23.39
C GLU A 112 -44.24 2.03 -24.35
N LYS A 113 -43.59 3.15 -24.69
CA LYS A 113 -44.12 4.13 -25.66
C LYS A 113 -44.31 3.51 -27.05
N LEU A 114 -43.35 2.72 -27.53
CA LEU A 114 -43.47 2.00 -28.80
C LEU A 114 -44.70 1.09 -28.81
N THR A 115 -44.88 0.32 -27.73
CA THR A 115 -46.01 -0.60 -27.60
C THR A 115 -47.34 0.16 -27.61
N GLN A 116 -47.45 1.25 -26.85
CA GLN A 116 -48.64 2.12 -26.85
C GLN A 116 -48.94 2.71 -28.23
N GLU A 117 -47.92 3.16 -28.98
CA GLU A 117 -48.13 3.69 -30.33
C GLU A 117 -48.65 2.62 -31.30
N ILE A 118 -48.11 1.40 -31.23
CA ILE A 118 -48.54 0.30 -32.10
C ILE A 118 -49.99 -0.09 -31.79
N GLU A 119 -50.34 -0.28 -30.52
CA GLU A 119 -51.71 -0.56 -30.10
C GLU A 119 -52.69 0.52 -30.57
N THR A 120 -52.28 1.79 -30.44
CA THR A 120 -53.12 2.94 -30.82
C THR A 120 -53.35 3.01 -32.33
N LYS A 121 -52.31 2.83 -33.14
CA LYS A 121 -52.38 2.95 -34.61
C LYS A 121 -53.02 1.73 -35.26
N LEU A 122 -52.66 0.53 -34.82
CA LEU A 122 -53.11 -0.72 -35.43
C LEU A 122 -54.39 -1.26 -34.79
N LYS A 123 -54.86 -0.67 -33.68
CA LYS A 123 -56.05 -1.11 -32.92
C LYS A 123 -55.95 -2.58 -32.48
N VAL A 124 -54.74 -3.00 -32.14
CA VAL A 124 -54.43 -4.31 -31.57
C VAL A 124 -54.13 -4.19 -30.08
N SER A 125 -54.23 -5.28 -29.35
CA SER A 125 -53.72 -5.38 -27.97
C SER A 125 -52.44 -6.23 -27.98
N ILE A 126 -51.39 -5.70 -27.37
CA ILE A 126 -50.09 -6.36 -27.24
C ILE A 126 -49.97 -6.88 -25.81
N ASP A 127 -49.57 -8.14 -25.67
CA ASP A 127 -49.26 -8.73 -24.37
C ASP A 127 -48.02 -8.06 -23.75
N ARG A 128 -48.25 -7.22 -22.74
CA ARG A 128 -47.19 -6.52 -21.99
C ARG A 128 -46.24 -7.49 -21.31
N GLY A 129 -46.72 -8.64 -20.83
CA GLY A 129 -45.87 -9.66 -20.22
C GLY A 129 -44.89 -10.29 -21.20
N MET A 130 -45.25 -10.40 -22.48
CA MET A 130 -44.33 -10.84 -23.53
C MET A 130 -43.27 -9.77 -23.83
N VAL A 131 -43.69 -8.49 -23.93
CA VAL A 131 -42.80 -7.35 -24.16
C VAL A 131 -41.78 -7.23 -23.03
N ASP A 132 -42.23 -7.25 -21.78
CA ASP A 132 -41.38 -7.16 -20.59
C ASP A 132 -40.36 -8.30 -20.53
N ARG A 133 -40.76 -9.51 -20.93
CA ARG A 133 -39.84 -10.64 -20.99
C ARG A 133 -38.73 -10.41 -22.01
N ILE A 134 -39.04 -9.90 -23.19
CA ILE A 134 -38.06 -9.65 -24.26
C ILE A 134 -37.15 -8.47 -23.88
N ALA A 135 -37.75 -7.34 -23.48
CA ALA A 135 -37.05 -6.14 -23.07
C ALA A 135 -36.18 -6.38 -21.81
N GLY A 136 -36.75 -7.03 -20.80
CA GLY A 136 -36.08 -7.40 -19.56
C GLY A 136 -34.93 -8.40 -19.78
N THR A 137 -35.11 -9.39 -20.66
CA THR A 137 -34.01 -10.31 -21.03
C THR A 137 -32.86 -9.55 -21.68
N THR A 138 -33.15 -8.55 -22.51
CA THR A 138 -32.13 -7.75 -23.19
C THR A 138 -31.31 -6.93 -22.18
N ILE A 139 -31.97 -6.21 -21.27
CA ILE A 139 -31.30 -5.49 -20.17
C ILE A 139 -30.47 -6.45 -19.31
N SER A 140 -31.02 -7.61 -18.96
CA SER A 140 -30.32 -8.62 -18.15
C SER A 140 -29.03 -9.11 -18.81
N ARG A 141 -29.04 -9.28 -20.14
CA ARG A 141 -27.82 -9.65 -20.90
C ARG A 141 -26.77 -8.54 -20.88
N ILE A 142 -27.19 -7.27 -21.02
CA ILE A 142 -26.29 -6.12 -20.93
C ILE A 142 -25.65 -6.06 -19.53
N GLY A 143 -26.46 -6.16 -18.47
CA GLY A 143 -25.97 -6.22 -17.10
C GLY A 143 -25.01 -7.39 -16.86
N GLY A 144 -25.35 -8.58 -17.36
CA GLY A 144 -24.46 -9.75 -17.27
C GLY A 144 -23.14 -9.60 -18.03
N TYR A 145 -23.09 -8.84 -19.13
CA TYR A 145 -21.83 -8.51 -19.79
C TYR A 145 -20.98 -7.56 -18.93
N ALA A 146 -21.60 -6.54 -18.32
CA ALA A 146 -20.92 -5.61 -17.43
C ALA A 146 -20.31 -6.32 -16.21
N ASP A 147 -21.03 -7.27 -15.60
CA ASP A 147 -20.52 -8.09 -14.50
C ASP A 147 -19.30 -8.92 -14.91
N LYS A 148 -19.37 -9.62 -16.05
CA LYS A 148 -18.23 -10.37 -16.61
C LYS A 148 -17.03 -9.48 -16.94
N LEU A 149 -17.28 -8.25 -17.40
CA LEU A 149 -16.22 -7.28 -17.63
C LEU A 149 -15.56 -6.87 -16.31
N GLY A 150 -16.35 -6.56 -15.29
CA GLY A 150 -15.88 -6.24 -13.95
C GLY A 150 -15.02 -7.35 -13.35
N GLN A 151 -15.47 -8.60 -13.45
CA GLN A 151 -14.72 -9.77 -12.98
C GLN A 151 -13.38 -9.95 -13.70
N ARG A 152 -13.34 -9.74 -15.03
CA ARG A 152 -12.08 -9.80 -15.80
C ARG A 152 -11.10 -8.71 -15.39
N ILE A 153 -11.58 -7.49 -15.18
CA ILE A 153 -10.74 -6.36 -14.75
C ILE A 153 -10.22 -6.61 -13.33
N ALA A 154 -11.09 -7.02 -12.40
CA ALA A 154 -10.71 -7.33 -11.02
C ALA A 154 -9.75 -8.52 -10.93
N GLY A 155 -9.96 -9.57 -11.73
CA GLY A 155 -9.07 -10.72 -11.81
C GLY A 155 -7.72 -10.39 -12.46
N GLY A 156 -7.68 -9.44 -13.41
CA GLY A 156 -6.44 -8.93 -13.99
C GLY A 156 -5.57 -8.17 -12.99
N SER A 157 -6.18 -7.54 -11.98
CA SER A 157 -5.46 -6.81 -10.93
C SER A 157 -4.62 -7.72 -10.02
N GLN A 158 -4.96 -9.02 -9.86
CA GLN A 158 -4.12 -9.96 -9.11
C GLN A 158 -2.74 -10.16 -9.77
N ALA A 159 -2.65 -10.10 -11.10
CA ALA A 159 -1.38 -10.24 -11.81
C ALA A 159 -0.44 -9.03 -11.59
N LEU A 160 -1.01 -7.83 -11.37
CA LEU A 160 -0.24 -6.61 -11.10
C LEU A 160 0.32 -6.58 -9.67
N GLN A 161 -0.37 -7.19 -8.69
CA GLN A 161 0.15 -7.30 -7.32
C GLN A 161 1.33 -8.27 -7.20
N SER A 162 1.34 -9.35 -7.97
CA SER A 162 2.42 -10.36 -7.93
C SER A 162 3.77 -9.89 -8.48
N ALA A 163 3.81 -8.82 -9.30
CA ALA A 163 5.05 -8.33 -9.90
C ALA A 163 5.92 -7.49 -8.95
N GLN A 164 5.38 -7.00 -7.82
CA GLN A 164 6.13 -6.18 -6.85
C GLN A 164 6.81 -7.00 -5.73
N ALA A 165 6.54 -8.30 -5.62
CA ALA A 165 7.11 -9.16 -4.57
C ALA A 165 8.40 -9.88 -5.00
N GLY A 166 8.93 -9.62 -6.20
CA GLY A 166 9.96 -10.44 -6.85
C GLY A 166 11.31 -9.77 -7.11
N THR A 167 11.68 -8.73 -6.36
CA THR A 167 13.02 -8.15 -6.42
C THR A 167 13.50 -7.87 -5.01
N ASP A 168 14.10 -8.87 -4.39
CA ASP A 168 15.30 -8.77 -3.55
C ASP A 168 15.64 -10.18 -3.02
N SER A 169 16.66 -10.79 -3.62
CA SER A 169 17.38 -11.97 -3.12
C SER A 169 18.85 -11.83 -3.50
#